data_AF-H6V646-F1
#
_entry.id   AF-H6V646-F1
#
_cell.length_a   1.000
_cell.length_b   1.000
_cell.length_c   1.000
_cell.angle_alpha   90.00
_cell.angle_beta   90.00
_cell.angle_gamma   90.00
#
_symmetry.space_group_name_H-M   'P 1'
#
loop_
_entity.id
_entity.type
_entity.pdbx_description
1 polymer ?
#
loop_
_entity_poly.entity_id
_entity_poly.type
_entity_poly.pdbx_seq_one_letter_code
_entity_poly.pdbx_strand_id
1 'polypeptide(L)'
;RAVKRQAQAAQVVQSVYEEEEILLALIAGKDYNDNECKNKLKEYCQGLKNASLEEKKIHEKLKDLCEVGKEDTKCQNLKVKVQKKCTTLKEELEKILPKGISALTNDNCRKHEQQCLFLEG
;
A
#
# COMPACT_ATOMS: atom_id res chain seq x y z
N ARG A 1 13.68 -10.93 -40.79
CA ARG A 1 14.40 -9.85 -40.09
C ARG A 1 13.93 -9.89 -38.62
N ALA A 2 14.76 -10.39 -37.70
CA ALA A 2 14.40 -10.47 -36.29
C ALA A 2 14.37 -9.06 -35.68
N VAL A 3 13.24 -8.66 -35.12
CA VAL A 3 13.12 -7.35 -34.46
C VAL A 3 13.80 -7.45 -33.10
N LYS A 4 15.00 -6.87 -33.01
CA LYS A 4 15.74 -6.65 -31.76
C LYS A 4 14.85 -5.79 -30.86
N ARG A 5 14.20 -6.39 -29.86
CA ARG A 5 13.56 -5.63 -28.79
C ARG A 5 14.69 -4.97 -28.02
N GLN A 6 14.89 -3.67 -28.24
CA GLN A 6 15.59 -2.86 -27.26
C GLN A 6 14.77 -2.97 -25.97
N ALA A 7 15.31 -3.63 -24.96
CA ALA A 7 14.85 -3.44 -23.60
C ALA A 7 15.11 -1.96 -23.29
N GLN A 8 14.13 -1.11 -23.60
CA GLN A 8 14.00 0.15 -22.90
C GLN A 8 14.02 -0.25 -21.43
N ALA A 9 15.02 0.26 -20.70
CA ALA A 9 15.10 0.12 -19.27
C ALA A 9 13.66 0.31 -18.77
N ALA A 10 13.06 -0.76 -18.28
CA ALA A 10 11.81 -0.66 -17.56
C ALA A 10 12.09 0.46 -16.57
N GLN A 11 11.42 1.60 -16.73
CA GLN A 11 11.30 2.53 -15.63
C GLN A 11 10.97 1.62 -14.47
N VAL A 12 11.88 1.57 -13.50
CA VAL A 12 11.69 0.78 -12.30
C VAL A 12 10.34 1.28 -11.81
N VAL A 13 9.28 0.52 -12.10
CA VAL A 13 8.00 0.67 -11.44
C VAL A 13 8.39 0.19 -10.07
N GLN A 14 8.96 1.12 -9.30
CA GLN A 14 9.35 0.92 -7.92
C GLN A 14 8.06 0.40 -7.33
N SER A 15 8.04 -0.91 -7.05
CA SER A 15 6.77 -1.58 -6.85
C SER A 15 6.13 -0.85 -5.68
N VAL A 16 4.88 -0.42 -5.85
CA VAL A 16 4.19 0.32 -4.79
C VAL A 16 4.19 -0.52 -3.50
N TYR A 17 4.47 -1.82 -3.58
CA TYR A 17 4.54 -2.77 -2.49
C TYR A 17 5.92 -2.91 -1.80
N GLU A 18 6.95 -2.14 -2.20
CA GLU A 18 8.28 -2.17 -1.55
C GLU A 18 8.26 -1.64 -0.10
N GLU A 19 7.28 -0.79 0.23
CA GLU A 19 7.12 -0.25 1.58
C GLU A 19 6.36 -1.23 2.48
N GLU A 20 6.95 -1.56 3.63
CA GLU A 20 6.36 -2.44 4.66
C GLU A 20 4.93 -2.00 5.04
N GLU A 21 4.65 -0.70 5.06
CA GLU A 21 3.33 -0.20 5.44
C GLU A 21 2.28 -0.41 4.37
N ILE A 22 2.65 -0.53 3.10
CA ILE A 22 1.69 -0.81 2.03
C ILE A 22 1.21 -2.25 2.15
N LEU A 23 2.12 -3.17 2.47
CA LEU A 23 1.73 -4.55 2.75
C LEU A 23 0.89 -4.65 4.03
N LEU A 24 1.23 -3.91 5.08
CA LEU A 24 0.41 -3.88 6.30
C LEU A 24 -0.96 -3.25 6.06
N ALA A 25 -1.06 -2.20 5.23
CA ALA A 25 -2.33 -1.61 4.84
C ALA A 25 -3.23 -2.63 4.15
N LEU A 26 -2.68 -3.45 3.25
CA LEU A 26 -3.44 -4.52 2.58
C LEU A 26 -3.91 -5.63 3.54
N ILE A 27 -3.14 -5.90 4.60
CA ILE A 27 -3.51 -6.89 5.62
C ILE A 27 -4.59 -6.34 6.56
N ALA A 28 -4.43 -5.10 7.03
CA ALA A 28 -5.34 -4.46 7.97
C ALA A 28 -6.62 -3.95 7.30
N GLY A 29 -6.51 -3.55 6.03
CA GLY A 29 -7.55 -2.89 5.25
C GLY A 29 -8.15 -1.69 5.98
N LYS A 30 -9.48 -1.57 5.93
CA LYS A 30 -10.26 -0.58 6.69
C LYS A 30 -9.99 -0.58 8.21
N ASP A 31 -9.53 -1.69 8.78
CA ASP A 31 -9.32 -1.85 10.22
C ASP A 31 -7.94 -1.27 10.68
N TYR A 32 -7.23 -0.57 9.79
CA TYR A 32 -5.93 0.06 10.05
C TYR A 32 -5.94 1.10 11.19
N ASN A 33 -7.09 1.72 11.48
CA ASN A 33 -7.19 2.84 12.41
C ASN A 33 -7.51 2.41 13.86
N ASP A 34 -7.88 1.15 14.06
CA ASP A 34 -8.43 0.61 15.29
C ASP A 34 -7.47 -0.40 15.94
N ASN A 35 -7.83 -0.82 17.16
CA ASN A 35 -7.14 -1.93 17.83
C ASN A 35 -7.18 -3.23 17.01
N GLU A 36 -8.08 -3.31 16.03
CA GLU A 36 -8.26 -4.44 15.13
C GLU A 36 -7.08 -4.66 14.16
N CYS A 37 -6.31 -3.62 13.80
CA CYS A 37 -5.10 -3.78 12.97
C CYS A 37 -4.15 -4.86 13.52
N LYS A 38 -3.98 -4.91 14.84
CA LYS A 38 -3.12 -5.89 15.50
C LYS A 38 -3.68 -7.31 15.38
N ASN A 39 -5.00 -7.44 15.53
CA ASN A 39 -5.68 -8.73 15.41
C ASN A 39 -5.59 -9.25 13.98
N LYS A 40 -5.84 -8.39 12.98
CA LYS A 40 -5.66 -8.72 11.56
C LYS A 40 -4.24 -9.16 11.25
N LEU A 41 -3.24 -8.43 11.73
CA LEU A 41 -1.84 -8.79 11.54
C LEU A 41 -1.51 -10.15 12.17
N LYS A 42 -1.98 -10.41 13.39
CA LYS A 42 -1.78 -11.70 14.07
C LYS A 42 -2.48 -12.84 13.35
N GLU A 43 -3.74 -12.67 12.97
CA GLU A 43 -4.52 -13.64 12.21
C GLU A 43 -3.85 -13.97 10.89
N TYR A 44 -3.37 -12.96 10.17
CA TYR A 44 -2.64 -13.14 8.91
C TYR A 44 -1.37 -13.96 9.12
N CYS A 45 -0.50 -13.56 10.04
CA CYS A 45 0.74 -14.25 10.34
C CYS A 45 0.51 -15.68 10.86
N GLN A 46 -0.54 -15.90 11.65
CA GLN A 46 -0.92 -17.24 12.11
C GLN A 46 -1.48 -18.09 10.97
N GLY A 47 -2.23 -17.50 10.05
CA GLY A 47 -2.69 -18.15 8.82
C GLY A 47 -1.53 -18.64 7.95
N LEU A 48 -0.47 -17.82 7.80
CA LEU A 48 0.75 -18.23 7.11
C LEU A 48 1.40 -19.46 7.76
N LYS A 49 1.56 -19.42 9.09
CA LYS A 49 2.14 -20.53 9.87
C LYS A 49 1.30 -21.80 9.75
N ASN A 50 -0.02 -21.69 9.87
CA ASN A 50 -0.94 -22.82 9.76
C ASN A 50 -0.89 -23.45 8.36
N ALA A 51 -0.67 -22.63 7.33
CA ALA A 51 -0.47 -23.09 5.95
C ALA A 51 0.95 -23.63 5.68
N SER A 52 1.83 -23.69 6.70
CA SER A 52 3.25 -24.05 6.54
C SER A 52 4.00 -23.16 5.54
N LEU A 53 3.55 -21.90 5.39
CA LEU A 53 4.17 -20.91 4.53
C LEU A 53 5.16 -20.08 5.33
N GLU A 54 6.40 -20.04 4.85
CA GLU A 54 7.43 -19.18 5.45
C GLU A 54 7.25 -17.73 4.98
N GLU A 55 7.17 -16.80 5.92
CA GLU A 55 6.91 -15.38 5.64
C GLU A 55 7.88 -14.81 4.59
N LYS A 56 9.18 -15.11 4.75
CA LYS A 56 10.25 -14.68 3.83
C LYS A 56 10.11 -15.22 2.40
N LYS A 57 9.47 -16.37 2.22
CA LYS A 57 9.25 -16.97 0.89
C LYS A 57 8.11 -16.28 0.15
N ILE A 58 7.19 -15.64 0.88
CA ILE A 58 6.11 -14.85 0.29
C ILE A 58 6.59 -13.43 0.00
N HIS A 59 7.14 -12.76 1.02
CA HIS A 59 7.67 -11.40 0.87
C HIS A 59 8.66 -11.09 1.99
N GLU A 60 9.78 -10.44 1.67
CA GLU A 60 10.84 -10.17 2.66
C GLU A 60 10.34 -9.38 3.88
N LYS A 61 9.45 -8.40 3.65
CA LYS A 61 8.86 -7.56 4.71
C LYS A 61 7.89 -8.32 5.63
N LEU A 62 7.34 -9.47 5.22
CA LEU A 62 6.42 -10.22 6.08
C LEU A 62 7.12 -10.77 7.31
N LYS A 63 8.41 -11.09 7.20
CA LYS A 63 9.20 -11.54 8.34
C LYS A 63 9.29 -10.44 9.40
N ASP A 64 9.51 -9.21 8.97
CA ASP A 64 9.55 -8.08 9.88
C ASP A 64 8.15 -7.81 10.41
N LEU A 65 7.10 -7.76 9.56
CA LEU A 65 5.70 -7.58 9.98
C LEU A 65 5.20 -8.61 10.99
N CYS A 66 5.53 -9.89 10.82
CA CYS A 66 5.13 -10.98 11.70
C CYS A 66 6.00 -11.15 12.95
N GLU A 67 6.96 -10.25 13.18
CA GLU A 67 7.74 -10.21 14.42
C GLU A 67 6.85 -9.85 15.63
N VAL A 68 6.84 -10.75 16.62
CA VAL A 68 6.05 -10.66 17.84
C VAL A 68 6.51 -9.49 18.72
N GLY A 69 5.56 -8.73 19.26
CA GLY A 69 5.81 -7.62 20.18
C GLY A 69 6.02 -6.26 19.50
N LYS A 70 5.92 -6.20 18.16
CA LYS A 70 6.03 -4.97 17.36
C LYS A 70 4.74 -4.56 16.67
N GLU A 71 3.66 -5.31 16.85
CA GLU A 71 2.38 -5.09 16.17
C GLU A 71 1.82 -3.69 16.48
N ASP A 72 1.95 -3.25 17.73
CA ASP A 72 1.49 -1.94 18.20
C ASP A 72 2.14 -0.79 17.45
N THR A 73 3.47 -0.77 17.44
CA THR A 73 4.25 0.27 16.78
C THR A 73 3.99 0.28 15.29
N LYS A 74 3.88 -0.89 14.65
CA LYS A 74 3.59 -1.01 13.22
C LYS A 74 2.22 -0.48 12.85
N CYS A 75 1.18 -0.84 13.61
CA CYS A 75 -0.17 -0.34 13.39
C CYS A 75 -0.27 1.18 13.64
N GLN A 76 0.42 1.70 14.66
CA GLN A 76 0.49 3.15 14.89
C GLN A 76 1.18 3.89 13.74
N ASN A 77 2.31 3.37 13.26
CA ASN A 77 3.02 3.94 12.13
C ASN A 77 2.18 3.90 10.84
N LEU A 78 1.50 2.78 10.59
CA LEU A 78 0.57 2.65 9.48
C LEU A 78 -0.53 3.71 9.55
N LYS A 79 -1.18 3.86 10.72
CA LYS A 79 -2.25 4.84 10.93
C LYS A 79 -1.80 6.25 10.59
N VAL A 80 -0.62 6.67 11.08
CA VAL A 80 -0.06 8.00 10.78
C VAL A 80 0.21 8.16 9.29
N LYS A 81 0.78 7.14 8.63
CA LYS A 81 1.07 7.20 7.19
C LYS A 81 -0.20 7.23 6.33
N VAL A 82 -1.19 6.40 6.62
CA VAL A 82 -2.48 6.39 5.90
C VAL A 82 -3.18 7.72 6.08
N GLN A 83 -3.27 8.25 7.30
CA GLN A 83 -3.85 9.57 7.55
C GLN A 83 -3.14 10.67 6.77
N LYS A 84 -1.80 10.66 6.75
CA LYS A 84 -1.02 11.62 5.96
C LYS A 84 -1.33 11.50 4.46
N LYS A 85 -1.36 10.28 3.90
CA LYS A 85 -1.71 10.03 2.50
C LYS A 85 -3.12 10.52 2.17
N CYS A 86 -4.11 10.21 3.01
CA CYS A 86 -5.49 10.69 2.85
C CYS A 86 -5.57 12.22 2.84
N THR A 87 -4.92 12.89 3.80
CA THR A 87 -4.93 14.35 3.88
C THR A 87 -4.28 14.97 2.65
N THR A 88 -3.11 14.48 2.23
CA THR A 88 -2.43 14.97 1.03
C THR A 88 -3.28 14.76 -0.23
N LEU A 89 -3.89 13.59 -0.39
CA LEU A 89 -4.77 13.31 -1.53
C LEU A 89 -5.98 14.25 -1.53
N LYS A 90 -6.61 14.46 -0.37
CA LYS A 90 -7.74 15.39 -0.23
C LYS A 90 -7.34 16.80 -0.65
N GLU A 91 -6.21 17.31 -0.17
CA GLU A 91 -5.71 18.64 -0.55
C GLU A 91 -5.38 18.76 -2.06
N GLU A 92 -4.83 17.71 -2.66
CA GLU A 92 -4.58 17.66 -4.11
C GLU A 92 -5.90 17.70 -4.89
N LEU A 93 -6.89 16.91 -4.48
CA LEU A 93 -8.21 16.88 -5.10
C LEU A 93 -8.94 18.23 -4.94
N GLU A 94 -8.91 18.85 -3.77
CA GLU A 94 -9.50 20.18 -3.52
C GLU A 94 -8.90 21.28 -4.41
N LYS A 95 -7.63 21.16 -4.81
CA LYS A 95 -6.99 22.10 -5.75
C LYS A 95 -7.38 21.86 -7.21
N ILE A 96 -7.78 20.64 -7.54
CA ILE A 96 -7.98 20.19 -8.91
C ILE A 96 -9.47 20.21 -9.30
N LEU A 97 -10.37 19.76 -8.42
CA LEU A 97 -11.81 19.72 -8.66
C LEU A 97 -12.41 21.08 -9.09
N PRO A 98 -12.01 22.23 -8.52
CA PRO A 98 -12.56 23.53 -8.93
C PRO A 98 -12.15 23.97 -10.33
N LYS A 99 -11.10 23.38 -10.93
CA LYS A 99 -10.62 23.74 -12.27
C LYS A 99 -11.57 23.27 -13.38
N GLY A 100 -12.54 22.42 -13.05
CA GLY A 100 -13.49 21.83 -13.99
C GLY A 100 -12.89 20.66 -14.78
N ILE A 101 -13.77 19.81 -15.31
CA ILE A 101 -13.39 18.57 -16.02
C ILE A 101 -12.47 18.85 -17.22
N SER A 102 -12.62 20.00 -17.87
CA SER A 102 -11.80 20.41 -19.03
C SER A 102 -10.33 20.66 -18.69
N ALA A 103 -9.99 20.91 -17.42
CA ALA A 103 -8.61 21.07 -16.96
C ALA A 103 -8.00 19.78 -16.39
N LEU A 104 -8.77 18.69 -16.33
CA LEU A 104 -8.30 17.38 -15.92
C LEU A 104 -7.61 16.67 -17.09
N THR A 105 -6.41 16.17 -16.84
CA THR A 105 -5.72 15.27 -17.76
C THR A 105 -5.96 13.82 -17.35
N ASN A 106 -5.76 12.89 -18.28
CA ASN A 106 -5.75 11.46 -17.97
C ASN A 106 -4.72 11.10 -16.88
N ASP A 107 -3.61 11.84 -16.81
CA ASP A 107 -2.59 11.62 -15.79
C ASP A 107 -3.08 12.03 -14.39
N ASN A 108 -3.85 13.12 -14.28
CA ASN A 108 -4.49 13.49 -13.02
C ASN A 108 -5.40 12.35 -12.54
N CYS A 109 -6.26 11.83 -13.43
CA CYS A 109 -7.17 10.74 -13.10
C CYS A 109 -6.42 9.47 -12.68
N ARG A 110 -5.44 9.02 -13.49
CA ARG A 110 -4.68 7.79 -13.20
C ARG A 110 -3.92 7.86 -11.89
N LYS A 111 -3.25 8.99 -11.60
CA LYS A 111 -2.48 9.16 -10.37
C LYS A 111 -3.38 9.10 -9.13
N HIS A 112 -4.50 9.83 -9.15
CA HIS A 112 -5.41 9.90 -8.00
C HIS A 112 -6.25 8.63 -7.85
N GLU A 113 -6.64 7.97 -8.94
CA GLU A 113 -7.32 6.67 -8.91
C GLU A 113 -6.46 5.60 -8.23
N GLN A 114 -5.18 5.49 -8.58
CA GLN A 114 -4.26 4.57 -7.92
C GLN A 114 -4.13 4.84 -6.41
N GLN A 115 -4.12 6.12 -6.01
CA GLN A 115 -4.06 6.50 -4.61
C GLN A 115 -5.38 6.20 -3.88
N CYS A 116 -6.54 6.42 -4.51
CA CYS A 116 -7.83 6.05 -3.96
C CYS A 116 -7.96 4.53 -3.77
N LEU A 117 -7.62 3.74 -4.79
CA LEU A 117 -7.67 2.27 -4.73
C LEU A 117 -6.82 1.72 -3.58
N PHE A 118 -5.66 2.32 -3.32
CA PHE A 118 -4.83 1.95 -2.17
C PHE A 118 -5.48 2.29 -0.83
N LEU A 119 -6.27 3.35 -0.74
CA LEU A 119 -6.93 3.81 0.48
C LEU A 119 -8.31 3.17 0.73
N GLU A 120 -8.92 2.57 -0.30
CA GLU A 120 -10.17 1.78 -0.19
C GLU A 120 -9.94 0.38 0.39
N GLY A 121 -8.71 -0.12 0.33
CA GLY A 121 -8.28 -1.44 0.80
C GLY A 121 -8.51 -1.67 2.28
#